data_AF-A0A946KQD6-F1
#
_entry.id   AF-A0A946KQD6-F1
#
_cell.length_a   1.000
_cell.length_b   1.000
_cell.length_c   1.000
_cell.angle_alpha   90.00
_cell.angle_beta   90.00
_cell.angle_gamma   90.00
#
_symmetry.space_group_name_H-M   'P 1'
#
loop_
_entity.id
_entity.type
_entity.pdbx_description
1 polymer ?
#
loop_
_entity_poly.entity_id
_entity_poly.type
_entity_poly.pdbx_seq_one_letter_code
_entity_poly.pdbx_strand_id
1 'polypeptide(L)'
;MNKKKLTDRVYSGETIVGGKKKMYWTEDDMIENGLHYHLGYKYKGQYKNRLEEGEWIITNTNDVLVSTMDFKKGLQDGELKIYNELGVVICLVVYDKGEKVDTLADIINVKEITRVLEDLSNNYVDIWKVNNIDDDEMGFK
;
A
#
# COMPACT_ATOMS: atom_id res chain seq x y z
N MET A 1 -21.48 -6.90 -4.75
CA MET A 1 -20.82 -8.22 -4.84
C MET A 1 -20.24 -8.36 -6.26
N ASN A 2 -18.98 -7.95 -6.47
CA ASN A 2 -18.36 -7.94 -7.79
C ASN A 2 -18.07 -9.37 -8.29
N LYS A 3 -18.66 -9.76 -9.43
CA LYS A 3 -18.38 -11.03 -10.08
C LYS A 3 -16.97 -10.96 -10.70
N LYS A 4 -15.99 -11.67 -10.12
CA LYS A 4 -14.62 -11.80 -10.68
C LYS A 4 -14.69 -12.38 -12.10
N LYS A 5 -13.91 -11.82 -13.04
CA LYS A 5 -13.90 -12.25 -14.45
C LYS A 5 -13.05 -13.51 -14.61
N LEU A 6 -13.40 -14.37 -15.58
CA LEU A 6 -12.68 -15.61 -15.94
C LEU A 6 -11.20 -15.40 -16.30
N THR A 7 -10.81 -14.16 -16.62
CA THR A 7 -9.44 -13.74 -16.95
C THR A 7 -8.47 -13.74 -15.77
N ASP A 8 -8.97 -13.96 -14.55
CA ASP A 8 -8.19 -13.84 -13.31
C ASP A 8 -7.82 -15.21 -12.73
N ARG A 9 -7.99 -16.30 -13.49
CA ARG A 9 -7.64 -17.67 -13.08
C ARG A 9 -6.56 -18.23 -14.00
N VAL A 10 -5.63 -18.99 -13.45
CA VAL A 10 -4.53 -19.63 -14.21
C VAL A 10 -5.00 -20.98 -14.72
N TYR A 11 -4.83 -21.27 -16.01
CA TYR A 11 -5.22 -22.58 -16.56
C TYR A 11 -4.37 -23.69 -15.94
N SER A 12 -5.03 -24.67 -15.30
CA SER A 12 -4.35 -25.75 -14.57
C SER A 12 -4.54 -27.12 -15.19
N GLY A 13 -5.29 -27.24 -16.29
CA GLY A 13 -5.42 -28.47 -17.06
C GLY A 13 -6.82 -28.71 -17.61
N GLU A 14 -6.98 -29.80 -18.35
CA GLU A 14 -8.27 -30.20 -18.93
C GLU A 14 -8.49 -31.69 -18.81
N THR A 15 -9.76 -32.10 -18.73
CA THR A 15 -10.17 -33.51 -18.81
C THR A 15 -11.45 -33.67 -19.62
N ILE A 16 -11.73 -34.90 -20.04
CA ILE A 16 -12.97 -35.26 -20.75
C ILE A 16 -13.88 -35.99 -19.77
N VAL A 17 -15.05 -35.40 -19.48
CA VAL A 17 -16.09 -36.05 -18.65
C VAL A 17 -17.34 -36.20 -19.50
N GLY A 18 -17.71 -37.44 -19.80
CA GLY A 18 -18.91 -37.74 -20.61
C GLY A 18 -18.85 -37.15 -22.03
N GLY A 19 -17.68 -37.15 -22.67
CA GLY A 19 -17.48 -36.59 -24.01
C GLY A 19 -17.44 -35.06 -24.07
N LYS A 20 -17.53 -34.36 -22.93
CA LYS A 20 -17.39 -32.89 -22.85
C LYS A 20 -16.05 -32.51 -22.23
N LYS A 21 -15.40 -31.53 -22.84
CA LYS A 21 -14.16 -30.92 -22.36
C LYS A 21 -14.47 -30.08 -21.11
N LYS A 22 -13.84 -30.40 -19.98
CA LYS A 22 -13.83 -29.59 -18.76
C LYS A 22 -12.45 -28.99 -18.56
N MET A 23 -12.39 -27.67 -18.38
CA MET A 23 -11.17 -26.92 -18.09
C MET A 23 -11.08 -26.66 -16.58
N TYR A 24 -9.88 -26.81 -16.03
CA TYR A 24 -9.52 -26.49 -14.65
C TYR A 24 -8.69 -25.23 -14.61
N TRP A 25 -8.88 -24.47 -13.53
CA TRP A 25 -8.10 -23.29 -13.27
C TRP A 25 -7.67 -23.30 -11.80
N THR A 26 -6.42 -22.99 -11.52
CA THR A 26 -5.92 -22.76 -10.15
C THR A 26 -6.07 -21.30 -9.78
N GLU A 27 -6.35 -21.06 -8.51
CA GLU A 27 -6.12 -19.78 -7.85
C GLU A 27 -4.66 -19.75 -7.38
N ASP A 28 -3.71 -19.96 -8.29
CA ASP A 28 -2.33 -19.67 -7.92
C ASP A 28 -2.24 -18.17 -7.68
N ASP A 29 -1.77 -17.81 -6.50
CA ASP A 29 -1.59 -16.43 -6.11
C ASP A 29 -0.65 -15.77 -7.12
N MET A 30 -1.22 -14.95 -7.99
CA MET A 30 -0.46 -14.27 -9.03
C MET A 30 0.37 -13.19 -8.38
N ILE A 31 1.67 -13.45 -8.19
CA ILE A 31 2.63 -12.51 -7.63
C ILE A 31 3.33 -11.78 -8.77
N GLU A 32 3.22 -10.46 -8.78
CA GLU A 32 3.82 -9.57 -9.79
C GLU A 32 4.65 -8.49 -9.11
N ASN A 33 5.79 -8.13 -9.69
CA ASN A 33 6.54 -6.97 -9.22
C ASN A 33 5.76 -5.69 -9.56
N GLY A 34 5.55 -4.85 -8.55
CA GLY A 34 4.84 -3.59 -8.67
C GLY A 34 5.80 -2.41 -8.75
N LEU A 35 5.56 -1.53 -9.73
CA LEU A 35 6.19 -0.22 -9.85
C LEU A 35 5.15 0.79 -10.31
N HIS A 36 4.88 1.81 -9.49
CA HIS A 36 4.03 2.93 -9.89
C HIS A 36 4.52 4.25 -9.31
N TYR A 37 3.99 5.35 -9.83
CA TYR A 37 4.34 6.71 -9.42
C TYR A 37 3.10 7.44 -8.95
N HIS A 38 3.19 8.12 -7.81
CA HIS A 38 2.08 8.89 -7.26
C HIS A 38 2.63 10.11 -6.51
N LEU A 39 2.09 11.29 -6.80
CA LEU A 39 2.48 12.56 -6.18
C LEU A 39 3.99 12.84 -6.18
N GLY A 40 4.70 12.45 -7.26
CA GLY A 40 6.16 12.63 -7.36
C GLY A 40 6.98 11.57 -6.61
N TYR A 41 6.35 10.59 -5.98
CA TYR A 41 7.02 9.45 -5.36
C TYR A 41 6.95 8.21 -6.24
N LYS A 42 7.96 7.37 -6.11
CA LYS A 42 8.07 6.06 -6.74
C LYS A 42 7.80 4.99 -5.71
N TYR A 43 6.85 4.11 -6.01
CA TYR A 43 6.41 3.01 -5.16
C TYR A 43 6.87 1.70 -5.79
N LYS A 44 7.61 0.90 -5.03
CA LYS A 44 8.10 -0.42 -5.44
C LYS A 44 7.70 -1.48 -4.43
N GLY A 45 7.12 -2.58 -4.89
CA GLY A 45 6.70 -3.68 -4.02
C GLY A 45 6.17 -4.84 -4.84
N GLN A 46 5.25 -5.61 -4.25
CA GLN A 46 4.63 -6.73 -4.93
C GLN A 46 3.11 -6.58 -4.96
N TYR A 47 2.53 -7.05 -6.06
CA TYR A 47 1.10 -7.30 -6.15
C TYR A 47 0.86 -8.79 -5.97
N LYS A 48 -0.15 -9.14 -5.18
CA LYS A 48 -0.70 -10.49 -5.07
C LYS A 48 -2.15 -10.45 -5.52
N ASN A 49 -2.48 -11.19 -6.58
CA ASN A 49 -3.81 -11.17 -7.19
C ASN A 49 -4.27 -9.75 -7.58
N ARG A 50 -3.34 -8.96 -8.14
CA ARG A 50 -3.50 -7.54 -8.55
C ARG A 50 -3.77 -6.54 -7.42
N LEU A 51 -3.50 -6.92 -6.17
CA LEU A 51 -3.62 -6.06 -4.99
C LEU A 51 -2.26 -5.93 -4.32
N GLU A 52 -1.92 -4.76 -3.79
CA GLU A 52 -0.67 -4.53 -3.07
C GLU A 52 -0.53 -5.54 -1.92
N GLU A 53 0.65 -6.16 -1.81
CA GLU A 53 0.95 -7.17 -0.80
C GLU A 53 2.42 -7.06 -0.34
N GLY A 54 2.64 -7.21 0.96
CA GLY A 54 3.95 -7.12 1.59
C GLY A 54 4.43 -5.68 1.77
N GLU A 55 5.72 -5.53 2.06
CA GLU A 55 6.36 -4.23 2.24
C GLU A 55 6.53 -3.52 0.89
N TRP A 56 6.13 -2.25 0.86
CA TRP A 56 6.35 -1.34 -0.27
C TRP A 56 7.36 -0.26 0.11
N ILE A 57 8.31 -0.03 -0.78
CA ILE A 57 9.36 0.99 -0.66
C ILE A 57 8.94 2.23 -1.44
N ILE A 58 8.97 3.37 -0.77
CA ILE A 58 8.57 4.66 -1.32
C ILE A 58 9.80 5.56 -1.36
N THR A 59 10.19 5.98 -2.56
CA THR A 59 11.31 6.91 -2.77
C THR A 59 10.84 8.19 -3.44
N ASN A 60 11.56 9.30 -3.24
CA ASN A 60 11.33 10.51 -4.02
C ASN A 60 11.85 10.35 -5.47
N THR A 61 11.74 11.42 -6.27
CA THR A 61 12.22 11.47 -7.67
C THR A 61 13.73 11.28 -7.84
N ASN A 62 14.51 11.47 -6.78
CA ASN A 62 15.96 11.30 -6.76
C ASN A 62 16.38 9.93 -6.18
N ASP A 63 15.44 8.98 -6.08
CA ASP A 63 15.65 7.63 -5.55
C ASP A 63 16.10 7.58 -4.08
N VAL A 64 15.86 8.65 -3.32
CA VAL A 64 16.08 8.69 -1.87
C VAL A 64 14.90 8.04 -1.16
N LEU A 65 15.18 7.16 -0.20
CA LEU A 65 14.17 6.52 0.64
C LEU A 65 13.43 7.56 1.47
N VAL A 66 12.10 7.53 1.37
CA VAL A 66 11.21 8.42 2.14
C VAL A 66 10.38 7.63 3.13
N SER A 67 9.89 6.46 2.71
CA SER A 67 9.00 5.64 3.54
C SER A 67 9.00 4.17 3.14
N THR A 68 8.62 3.32 4.10
CA THR A 68 8.18 1.93 3.85
C THR A 68 6.79 1.73 4.42
N MET A 69 5.94 0.98 3.71
CA MET A 69 4.54 0.73 4.08
C MET A 69 4.16 -0.72 3.80
N ASP A 70 3.64 -1.41 4.82
CA ASP A 70 3.11 -2.77 4.65
C ASP A 70 1.69 -2.76 4.08
N PHE A 71 1.46 -3.61 3.08
CA PHE A 71 0.16 -3.85 2.48
C PHE A 71 -0.26 -5.31 2.60
N LYS A 72 -1.57 -5.51 2.73
CA LYS A 72 -2.19 -6.83 2.65
C LYS A 72 -3.50 -6.72 1.89
N LYS A 73 -3.62 -7.47 0.80
CA LYS A 73 -4.82 -7.42 -0.07
C LYS A 73 -5.21 -5.99 -0.48
N GLY A 74 -4.24 -5.13 -0.75
CA GLY A 74 -4.43 -3.75 -1.22
C GLY A 74 -4.76 -2.73 -0.13
N LEU A 75 -4.77 -3.13 1.15
CA LEU A 75 -4.97 -2.23 2.29
C LEU A 75 -3.67 -2.09 3.08
N GLN A 76 -3.47 -0.92 3.69
CA GLN A 76 -2.39 -0.71 4.67
C GLN A 76 -2.62 -1.62 5.88
N ASP A 77 -1.70 -2.53 6.14
CA ASP A 77 -1.87 -3.56 7.19
C ASP A 77 -0.47 -3.98 7.67
N GLY A 78 -0.05 -3.38 8.78
CA GLY A 78 1.32 -3.45 9.30
C GLY A 78 1.92 -2.07 9.54
N GLU A 79 3.24 -1.97 9.41
CA GLU A 79 3.98 -0.78 9.78
C GLU A 79 4.12 0.21 8.61
N LEU A 80 3.99 1.48 8.97
CA LEU A 80 4.41 2.62 8.16
C LEU A 80 5.61 3.28 8.83
N LYS A 81 6.75 3.34 8.15
CA LYS A 81 7.94 4.07 8.62
C LYS A 81 8.23 5.25 7.70
N ILE A 82 8.40 6.44 8.27
CA ILE A 82 8.88 7.61 7.54
C ILE A 82 10.31 7.89 7.98
N TYR A 83 11.18 8.16 7.01
CA TYR A 83 12.60 8.40 7.22
C TYR A 83 12.96 9.85 6.90
N ASN A 84 13.95 10.40 7.60
CA ASN A 84 14.63 11.61 7.15
C ASN A 84 15.70 11.30 6.10
N GLU A 85 16.37 12.33 5.59
CA GLU A 85 17.43 12.22 4.59
C GLU A 85 18.67 11.43 5.05
N LEU A 86 18.82 11.19 6.35
CA LEU A 86 19.88 10.35 6.93
C LEU A 86 19.46 8.87 7.06
N GLY A 87 18.23 8.53 6.67
CA GLY A 87 17.67 7.19 6.81
C GLY A 87 17.23 6.84 8.23
N VAL A 88 17.10 7.83 9.11
CA VAL A 88 16.60 7.64 10.48
C VAL A 88 15.08 7.67 10.47
N VAL A 89 14.44 6.71 11.14
CA VAL A 89 12.98 6.71 11.31
C VAL A 89 12.58 7.88 12.20
N ILE A 90 11.72 8.76 11.66
CA ILE A 90 11.20 9.94 12.35
C ILE A 90 9.72 9.82 12.67
N CYS A 91 9.02 8.83 12.11
CA CYS A 91 7.64 8.50 12.40
C CYS A 91 7.39 7.02 12.16
N LEU A 92 6.65 6.38 13.07
CA LEU A 92 6.16 5.02 12.92
C LEU A 92 4.67 4.96 13.28
N VAL A 93 3.86 4.51 12.33
CA VAL A 93 2.42 4.33 12.49
C VAL A 93 2.10 2.85 12.22
N VAL A 94 1.17 2.28 12.98
CA VAL A 94 0.69 0.91 12.77
C VAL A 94 -0.73 0.94 12.24
N TYR A 95 -0.99 0.18 11.19
CA TYR A 95 -2.30 0.01 10.58
C TYR A 95 -2.79 -1.44 10.75
N ASP A 96 -4.10 -1.63 10.91
CA ASP A 96 -4.79 -2.92 10.78
C ASP A 96 -5.92 -2.75 9.75
N LYS A 97 -5.82 -3.46 8.62
CA LYS A 97 -6.83 -3.45 7.55
C LYS A 97 -7.26 -2.05 7.07
N GLY A 98 -6.31 -1.14 6.97
CA GLY A 98 -6.50 0.23 6.49
C GLY A 98 -6.89 1.23 7.58
N GLU A 99 -7.08 0.78 8.82
CA GLU A 99 -7.36 1.64 9.96
C GLU A 99 -6.07 1.92 10.74
N LYS A 100 -5.85 3.18 11.07
CA LYS A 100 -4.73 3.58 11.93
C LYS A 100 -4.99 3.09 13.35
N VAL A 101 -4.13 2.22 13.86
CA VAL A 101 -4.24 1.61 15.19
C VAL A 101 -3.45 2.39 16.22
N ASP A 102 -2.18 2.71 15.91
CA ASP A 102 -1.28 3.31 16.88
C ASP A 102 -0.25 4.22 16.19
N THR A 103 0.30 5.16 16.95
CA THR A 103 1.50 5.91 16.56
C THR A 103 2.50 5.79 17.70
N LEU A 104 3.66 5.23 17.41
CA LEU A 104 4.68 5.00 18.44
C LEU A 104 5.34 6.32 18.81
N ALA A 105 4.80 6.98 19.85
CA ALA A 105 5.13 8.33 20.29
C ALA A 105 6.63 8.56 20.52
N ASP A 106 7.36 7.54 20.97
CA ASP A 106 8.81 7.61 21.20
C ASP A 106 9.64 7.74 19.91
N ILE A 107 9.06 7.38 18.75
CA ILE A 107 9.69 7.46 17.43
C ILE A 107 9.27 8.74 16.69
N ILE A 108 8.30 9.50 17.24
CA ILE A 108 7.83 10.75 16.63
C ILE A 108 8.80 11.88 16.98
N ASN A 109 9.70 12.21 16.06
CA ASN A 109 10.45 13.47 16.14
C ASN A 109 9.66 14.57 15.44
N VAL A 110 8.65 15.14 16.12
CA VAL A 110 7.70 16.12 15.54
C VAL A 110 8.41 17.25 14.80
N LYS A 111 9.52 17.77 15.33
CA LYS A 111 10.28 18.85 14.66
C LYS A 111 10.89 18.40 13.33
N GLU A 112 11.50 17.22 13.31
CA GLU A 112 12.05 16.65 12.09
C GLU A 112 10.97 16.22 11.11
N ILE A 113 9.84 15.67 11.59
CA ILE A 113 8.66 15.39 10.76
C ILE A 113 8.20 16.67 10.09
N THR A 114 7.98 17.75 10.84
CA THR A 114 7.53 19.03 10.27
C THR A 114 8.50 19.53 9.22
N ARG A 115 9.81 19.55 9.48
CA ARG A 115 10.83 19.94 8.49
C ARG A 115 10.78 19.06 7.22
N VAL A 116 10.78 17.74 7.42
CA VAL A 116 10.76 16.78 6.30
C VAL A 116 9.44 16.89 5.53
N LEU A 117 8.29 17.08 6.18
CA LEU A 117 6.99 17.22 5.52
C LEU A 117 6.80 18.57 4.83
N GLU A 118 7.32 19.66 5.39
CA GLU A 118 7.37 20.98 4.74
C GLU A 118 8.18 20.93 3.44
N ASP A 119 9.27 20.15 3.42
CA ASP A 119 10.05 19.88 2.21
C ASP A 119 9.30 18.94 1.23
N LEU A 120 8.43 18.05 1.73
CA LEU A 120 7.77 17.00 0.94
C LEU A 120 6.39 17.38 0.37
N SER A 121 5.68 18.39 0.90
CA SER A 121 4.36 18.72 0.33
C SER A 121 3.75 20.09 0.70
N ASN A 122 3.14 20.71 -0.30
CA ASN A 122 1.95 21.55 -0.13
C ASN A 122 0.65 20.71 0.00
N ASN A 123 0.71 19.38 0.20
CA ASN A 123 -0.48 18.52 0.26
C ASN A 123 -0.19 17.10 0.83
N TYR A 124 -0.01 17.00 2.15
CA TYR A 124 0.41 15.78 2.86
C TYR A 124 -0.71 14.74 3.01
N VAL A 125 -1.96 15.21 2.97
CA VAL A 125 -3.15 14.40 3.31
C VAL A 125 -3.43 13.34 2.23
N ASP A 126 -3.04 13.58 0.98
CA ASP A 126 -3.33 12.70 -0.16
C ASP A 126 -2.36 11.51 -0.33
N ILE A 127 -1.22 11.52 0.38
CA ILE A 127 -0.18 10.46 0.27
C ILE A 127 -0.65 9.16 0.95
N TRP A 128 -1.52 9.28 1.95
CA TRP A 128 -2.04 8.15 2.70
C TRP A 128 -3.35 7.67 2.07
N LYS A 129 -3.36 6.46 1.51
CA LYS A 129 -4.60 5.76 1.15
C LYS A 129 -5.31 5.24 2.41
N VAL A 130 -5.61 6.13 3.35
CA VAL A 130 -6.50 5.83 4.48
C VAL A 130 -7.93 5.75 3.95
N ASN A 131 -8.75 4.86 4.51
CA ASN A 131 -10.20 5.01 4.37
C ASN A 131 -10.54 6.36 5.00
N ASN A 132 -11.16 7.26 4.21
CA ASN A 132 -11.65 8.55 4.70
C ASN A 132 -12.40 8.32 6.01
N ILE A 133 -11.80 8.75 7.12
CA ILE A 133 -12.56 9.07 8.32
C ILE A 133 -13.34 10.31 7.90
N ASP A 134 -14.67 10.19 7.89
CA ASP A 134 -15.61 11.19 7.40
C ASP A 134 -15.13 12.63 7.68
N ASP A 135 -14.98 13.43 6.62
CA ASP A 135 -14.66 14.87 6.63
C ASP A 135 -15.80 15.74 7.26
N ASP A 136 -16.69 15.14 8.06
CA ASP A 136 -17.94 15.76 8.51
C ASP A 136 -17.87 16.47 9.88
N GLU A 137 -16.72 16.55 10.54
CA GLU A 137 -16.59 17.28 11.82
C GLU A 137 -15.42 18.28 11.90
N MET A 138 -15.36 19.25 10.98
CA MET A 138 -14.65 20.52 11.23
C MET A 138 -15.52 21.72 10.85
N GLY A 139 -16.72 21.77 11.40
CA GLY A 139 -17.50 22.99 11.50
C GLY A 139 -16.98 23.85 12.66
N PHE A 140 -16.09 24.80 12.38
CA PHE A 140 -15.84 25.92 13.29
C PHE A 140 -16.79 27.08 12.95
N LYS A 141 -17.64 27.42 13.93
CA LYS A 141 -18.35 28.70 14.02
C LYS A 141 -17.39 29.84 14.36
#